data_AF-A0A8T4D8K5-F1
#
_entry.id   AF-A0A8T4D8K5-F1
#
_cell.length_a   1.000
_cell.length_b   1.000
_cell.length_c   1.000
_cell.angle_alpha   90.00
_cell.angle_beta   90.00
_cell.angle_gamma   90.00
#
_symmetry.space_group_name_H-M   'P 1'
#
loop_
_entity.id
_entity.type
_entity.pdbx_description
1 polymer ?
#
loop_
_entity_poly.entity_id
_entity_poly.type
_entity_poly.pdbx_seq_one_letter_code
_entity_poly.pdbx_strand_id
1 'polypeptide(L)' 'MVENDVNSKFMRVLLIIVTFVLIFAGPTYVPYVLFSILNLNYVASAVSGFALFIAGLLLMFFLIRKKIIT' A
#
# COMPACT_ATOMS: atom_id res chain seq x y z
N MET A 1 -9.29 -6.76 25.05
CA MET A 1 -10.13 -7.31 23.97
C MET A 1 -10.07 -6.29 22.84
N VAL A 2 -9.32 -6.56 21.77
CA VAL A 2 -9.24 -5.66 20.62
C VAL A 2 -10.51 -5.89 19.81
N GLU A 3 -11.49 -5.02 19.99
CA GLU A 3 -12.70 -5.02 19.19
C GLU A 3 -12.29 -4.88 17.72
N ASN A 4 -12.68 -5.84 16.89
CA ASN A 4 -12.34 -5.91 15.47
C ASN A 4 -13.11 -4.82 14.71
N ASP A 5 -12.68 -3.56 14.88
CA ASP A 5 -13.30 -2.35 14.33
C ASP A 5 -12.89 -2.10 12.87
N VAL A 6 -12.77 -3.18 12.09
CA VAL A 6 -12.51 -3.10 10.64
C VAL A 6 -13.74 -2.58 9.88
N ASN A 7 -14.90 -2.45 10.57
CA ASN A 7 -16.17 -2.02 9.99
C ASN A 7 -16.51 -0.54 10.25
N SER A 8 -15.76 0.22 11.06
CA SER A 8 -16.03 1.65 11.17
C SER A 8 -15.74 2.38 9.86
N LYS A 9 -16.53 3.44 9.60
CA LYS A 9 -16.33 4.33 8.45
C LYS A 9 -14.90 4.90 8.39
N PHE A 10 -14.30 5.14 9.56
CA PHE A 10 -12.92 5.62 9.68
C PHE A 10 -11.92 4.59 9.14
N MET A 11 -12.01 3.34 9.58
CA MET A 11 -11.07 2.30 9.15
C MET A 11 -11.18 2.01 7.65
N ARG A 12 -12.40 2.08 7.09
CA ARG A 12 -12.64 2.00 5.64
C ARG A 12 -11.90 3.11 4.88
N VAL A 13 -12.03 4.37 5.31
CA VAL A 13 -11.35 5.51 4.66
C VAL A 13 -9.84 5.38 4.78
N LEU A 14 -9.33 5.02 5.96
CA LEU A 14 -7.90 4.81 6.18
C LEU A 14 -7.34 3.73 5.26
N LEU A 15 -8.01 2.57 5.16
CA LEU A 15 -7.58 1.49 4.28
C LEU A 15 -7.58 1.89 2.80
N ILE A 16 -8.56 2.69 2.35
CA ILE A 16 -8.58 3.22 0.98
C ILE A 16 -7.39 4.14 0.73
N ILE A 17 -7.10 5.07 1.65
CA ILE A 17 -5.94 5.97 1.55
C ILE A 17 -4.64 5.16 1.50
N VAL A 18 -4.48 4.20 2.41
CA VAL A 18 -3.30 3.32 2.45
C VAL A 18 -3.15 2.54 1.13
N THR A 19 -4.25 2.00 0.59
CA THR A 19 -4.25 1.33 -0.72
C THR A 19 -3.71 2.25 -1.80
N PHE A 20 -4.20 3.49 -1.85
CA PHE A 20 -3.79 4.47 -2.84
C PHE A 20 -2.30 4.80 -2.70
N VAL A 21 -1.82 4.99 -1.46
CA VAL A 21 -0.40 5.22 -1.19
C VAL A 21 0.44 4.03 -1.64
N LEU A 22 0.06 2.79 -1.35
CA LEU A 22 0.81 1.61 -1.78
C LEU A 22 0.87 1.48 -3.31
N ILE A 23 -0.23 1.74 -4.00
CA ILE A 23 -0.31 1.60 -5.46
C ILE A 23 0.49 2.71 -6.16
N PHE A 24 0.39 3.95 -5.70
CA PHE A 24 1.01 5.08 -6.40
C PHE A 24 2.39 5.44 -5.85
N ALA A 25 2.54 5.54 -4.53
CA ALA A 25 3.82 5.91 -3.91
C ALA A 25 4.78 4.71 -3.80
N GLY A 26 4.25 3.48 -3.72
CA GLY A 26 5.05 2.25 -3.70
C GLY A 26 6.04 2.15 -4.86
N PRO A 27 5.62 2.12 -6.13
CA PRO A 27 6.53 1.96 -7.26
C PRO A 27 7.26 3.24 -7.67
N THR A 28 6.84 4.42 -7.21
CA THR A 28 7.44 5.70 -7.62
C THR A 28 8.33 6.31 -6.53
N TYR A 29 7.76 6.56 -5.36
CA TYR A 29 8.41 7.32 -4.30
C TYR A 29 9.38 6.45 -3.48
N VAL A 30 9.02 5.19 -3.21
CA VAL A 30 9.87 4.30 -2.42
C VAL A 30 11.19 3.99 -3.15
N PRO A 31 11.21 3.56 -4.43
CA PRO A 31 12.45 3.41 -5.17
C PRO A 31 13.28 4.70 -5.24
N TYR A 32 12.62 5.86 -5.39
CA TYR A 32 13.30 7.16 -5.39
C TYR A 32 14.02 7.43 -4.06
N VAL A 33 13.36 7.23 -2.93
CA VAL A 33 13.97 7.43 -1.60
C VAL A 33 15.11 6.43 -1.38
N LEU A 34 14.90 5.15 -1.69
CA LEU A 34 15.90 4.11 -1.44
C LEU A 34 17.14 4.28 -2.31
N PHE A 35 16.97 4.53 -3.61
CA PHE A 35 18.08 4.69 -4.54
C PHE A 35 18.72 6.08 -4.42
N SER A 36 17.92 7.14 -4.42
CA SER A 36 18.44 8.50 -4.59
C SER A 36 18.85 9.17 -3.28
N ILE A 37 18.22 8.81 -2.16
CA ILE A 37 18.52 9.41 -0.85
C ILE A 37 19.45 8.46 -0.06
N LEU A 38 19.06 7.18 0.03
CA LEU A 38 19.82 6.18 0.80
C LEU A 38 20.95 5.51 0.00
N ASN A 39 21.09 5.80 -1.31
CA ASN A 39 22.12 5.21 -2.18
C ASN A 39 22.14 3.67 -2.16
N LEU A 40 20.97 3.04 -2.02
CA LEU A 40 20.84 1.58 -2.07
C LEU A 40 20.91 1.08 -3.52
N ASN A 41 21.12 -0.22 -3.67
CA ASN A 41 21.14 -0.87 -4.97
C ASN A 41 19.83 -0.61 -5.74
N TYR A 42 19.94 -0.23 -7.01
CA TYR A 42 18.79 0.07 -7.88
C TYR A 42 17.82 -1.11 -8.00
N VAL A 43 18.34 -2.34 -8.14
CA VAL A 43 17.53 -3.55 -8.25
C VAL A 43 16.73 -3.78 -6.97
N ALA A 44 17.37 -3.66 -5.80
CA ALA A 44 16.68 -3.79 -4.51
C ALA A 44 15.61 -2.70 -4.32
N SER A 45 15.93 -1.46 -4.72
CA SER A 45 15.02 -0.32 -4.64
C SER A 45 13.79 -0.53 -5.54
N ALA A 46 13.99 -0.92 -6.80
CA ALA A 46 12.92 -1.21 -7.75
C ALA A 46 12.05 -2.41 -7.29
N VAL A 47 12.67 -3.50 -6.83
CA VAL A 47 11.95 -4.68 -6.33
C VAL A 47 11.09 -4.33 -5.12
N SER A 48 11.60 -3.51 -4.20
CA SER A 48 10.83 -3.07 -3.02
C SER A 48 9.60 -2.24 -3.41
N GLY A 49 9.74 -1.31 -4.37
CA GLY A 49 8.61 -0.51 -4.85
C GLY A 49 7.56 -1.35 -5.58
N PHE A 50 8.01 -2.33 -6.37
CA PHE A 50 7.12 -3.26 -7.04
C PHE A 50 6.41 -4.20 -6.06
N ALA A 51 7.09 -4.66 -5.01
CA ALA A 51 6.48 -5.45 -3.95
C ALA A 51 5.36 -4.67 -3.22
N LEU A 52 5.58 -3.38 -2.94
CA LEU A 52 4.56 -2.49 -2.37
C LEU A 52 3.37 -2.28 -3.30
N PHE A 53 3.61 -2.15 -4.61
CA PHE A 53 2.55 -2.08 -5.61
C PHE A 53 1.67 -3.33 -5.59
N ILE A 54 2.27 -4.52 -5.59
CA ILE A 54 1.52 -5.79 -5.49
C ILE A 54 0.74 -5.87 -4.17
N ALA A 55 1.35 -5.49 -3.05
CA ALA A 55 0.67 -5.44 -1.77
C ALA A 55 -0.55 -4.49 -1.80
N GLY A 56 -0.43 -3.34 -2.46
CA GLY A 56 -1.52 -2.40 -2.71
C GLY A 56 -2.66 -3.02 -3.53
N LEU A 57 -2.34 -3.73 -4.61
CA LEU A 57 -3.34 -4.44 -5.41
C LEU A 57 -4.06 -5.55 -4.64
N LEU A 58 -3.34 -6.32 -3.83
CA LEU A 58 -3.94 -7.35 -2.97
C LEU A 58 -4.88 -6.73 -1.93
N LEU A 59 -4.49 -5.59 -1.35
CA LEU A 59 -5.32 -4.88 -0.37
C LEU A 59 -6.55 -4.24 -1.03
N MET A 60 -6.41 -3.71 -2.24
CA MET A 60 -7.54 -3.27 -3.07
C MET A 60 -8.51 -4.42 -3.37
N PHE A 61 -7.98 -5.56 -3.79
CA PHE A 61 -8.78 -6.75 -4.07
C PHE A 61 -9.52 -7.25 -2.82
N PHE A 62 -8.87 -7.20 -1.66
CA PHE A 62 -9.48 -7.51 -0.37
C PHE A 62 -10.63 -6.56 -0.03
N LEU A 63 -10.42 -5.25 -0.20
CA LEU A 63 -11.45 -4.22 0.02
C LEU A 63 -12.67 -4.42 -0.89
N ILE A 64 -12.44 -4.76 -2.16
CA ILE A 64 -13.50 -5.07 -3.14
C ILE A 64 -14.23 -6.35 -2.72
N ARG A 65 -13.51 -7.45 -2.43
CA ARG A 65 -14.13 -8.73 -2.07
C ARG A 65 -14.99 -8.66 -0.81
N LYS A 66 -14.59 -7.85 0.17
CA LYS A 66 -15.37 -7.65 1.39
C LYS A 66 -16.54 -6.67 1.23
N LYS A 67 -16.83 -6.18 0.01
CA LYS A 67 -17.80 -5.09 -0.25
C LYS A 67 -17.57 -3.83 0.60
N ILE A 68 -16.34 -3.67 1.11
CA ILE A 68 -15.91 -2.45 1.82
C ILE A 68 -15.84 -1.31 0.81
N ILE A 69 -15.83 -1.56 -0.50
CA ILE A 69 -16.10 -0.54 -1.50
C ILE A 69 -17.37 -1.03 -2.22
N THR A 70 -18.49 -0.38 -1.94
CA THR A 70 -19.77 -0.50 -2.64
C THR A 70 -20.08 0.89 -3.19
#